data_AF-A0A6J3C966-F1
#
_entry.id   AF-A0A6J3C966-F1
#
_cell.length_a   1.000
_cell.length_b   1.000
_cell.length_c   1.000
_cell.angle_alpha   90.00
_cell.angle_beta   90.00
_cell.angle_gamma   90.00
#
_symmetry.space_group_name_H-M   'P 1'
#
loop_
_entity.id
_entity.type
_entity.pdbx_description
1 polymer ?
#
loop_
_entity_poly.entity_id
_entity_poly.type
_entity_poly.pdbx_seq_one_letter_code
_entity_poly.pdbx_strand_id
1 'polypeptide(L)'
;ERGNAMGIALGGLALGVLIGPPFGGLMYEFVGKTAPFLMLSALALGDGLLQLMILQPGVVRQETEPPSLRQLVTDPYILVAA
;
A
#
# COMPACT_ATOMS: atom_id res chain seq x y z
N GLU A 1 -6.54 -12.65 13.47
CA GLU A 1 -6.34 -11.18 13.49
C GLU A 1 -5.68 -10.65 12.22
N ARG A 2 -4.50 -11.14 11.82
CA ARG A 2 -3.81 -10.72 10.57
C ARG A 2 -4.66 -10.85 9.30
N GLY A 3 -5.46 -11.91 9.18
CA GLY A 3 -6.38 -12.09 8.05
C GLY A 3 -7.49 -11.05 7.95
N ASN A 4 -8.01 -10.55 9.08
CA ASN A 4 -9.02 -9.47 9.08
C ASN A 4 -8.40 -8.14 8.65
N ALA A 5 -7.20 -7.82 9.16
CA ALA A 5 -6.46 -6.63 8.76
C ALA A 5 -6.10 -6.67 7.26
N MET A 6 -5.63 -7.82 6.76
CA MET A 6 -5.39 -8.02 5.32
C MET A 6 -6.67 -7.92 4.50
N GLY A 7 -7.79 -8.46 5.00
CA GLY A 7 -9.09 -8.35 4.33
C GLY A 7 -9.55 -6.89 4.17
N ILE A 8 -9.38 -6.08 5.21
CA ILE A 8 -9.69 -4.64 5.16
C ILE A 8 -8.74 -3.92 4.17
N ALA A 9 -7.44 -4.21 4.22
CA ALA A 9 -6.46 -3.61 3.32
C ALA A 9 -6.72 -3.96 1.85
N LEU A 10 -6.94 -5.23 1.54
CA LEU A 10 -7.23 -5.72 0.19
C LEU A 10 -8.59 -5.22 -0.31
N GLY A 11 -9.60 -5.16 0.56
CA GLY A 11 -10.91 -4.58 0.24
C GLY A 11 -10.81 -3.09 -0.11
N GLY A 12 -10.04 -2.33 0.68
CA GLY A 12 -9.75 -0.92 0.40
C GLY A 12 -9.03 -0.72 -0.94
N LEU A 13 -8.04 -1.58 -1.24
CA LEU A 13 -7.33 -1.57 -2.52
C LEU A 13 -8.29 -1.81 -3.70
N ALA A 14 -9.15 -2.83 -3.60
CA ALA A 14 -10.13 -3.13 -4.64
C ALA A 14 -11.09 -1.97 -4.91
N LEU A 15 -11.57 -1.31 -3.85
CA LEU A 15 -12.40 -0.10 -3.98
C LEU A 15 -11.64 1.05 -4.65
N GLY A 16 -10.37 1.26 -4.27
CA GLY A 16 -9.51 2.27 -4.88
C GLY A 16 -9.31 2.03 -6.39
N VAL A 17 -9.06 0.79 -6.79
CA VAL A 17 -8.91 0.42 -8.21
C VAL A 17 -10.22 0.61 -8.99
N LEU A 18 -11.38 0.37 -8.36
CA LEU A 18 -12.67 0.57 -8.99
C LEU A 18 -13.03 2.05 -9.17
N ILE A 19 -12.80 2.88 -8.15
CA ILE A 19 -13.21 4.30 -8.12
C ILE A 19 -12.15 5.21 -8.77
N GLY A 20 -10.89 4.80 -8.78
CA GLY A 20 -9.78 5.59 -9.32
C GLY A 20 -9.96 6.03 -10.79
N PRO A 21 -10.20 5.11 -11.74
CA PRO A 21 -10.40 5.45 -13.15
C PRO A 21 -11.56 6.43 -13.42
N PRO A 22 -12.79 6.22 -12.92
CA PRO A 22 -13.87 7.19 -13.14
C PRO A 22 -13.59 8.53 -12.47
N PHE A 23 -13.03 8.54 -11.24
CA PHE A 23 -12.66 9.78 -10.57
C PHE A 23 -11.59 10.56 -11.34
N GLY A 24 -10.53 9.89 -11.80
CA GLY A 24 -9.46 10.49 -12.59
C GLY A 24 -9.96 11.02 -13.93
N GLY A 25 -10.86 10.29 -14.59
CA GLY A 25 -11.50 10.71 -15.83
C GLY A 25 -12.33 11.98 -15.66
N LEU A 26 -13.19 12.03 -14.65
CA LEU A 26 -14.00 13.21 -14.33
C LEU A 26 -13.12 14.42 -13.97
N MET A 27 -12.09 14.23 -13.15
CA MET A 27 -11.16 15.32 -12.81
C MET A 27 -10.41 15.84 -14.04
N TYR A 28 -9.99 14.94 -14.92
CA TYR A 28 -9.33 15.32 -16.17
C TYR A 28 -10.25 16.13 -17.09
N GLU A 29 -11.52 15.72 -17.21
CA GLU A 29 -12.50 16.33 -18.12
C GLU A 29 -13.05 17.66 -17.61
N PHE A 30 -13.38 17.76 -16.31
CA PHE A 30 -14.04 18.95 -15.75
C PHE A 30 -13.07 20.00 -15.16
N VAL A 31 -11.91 19.58 -14.65
CA VAL A 31 -10.96 20.47 -13.97
C VAL A 31 -9.68 20.67 -14.79
N GLY A 32 -9.33 19.68 -15.60
CA GLY A 32 -8.22 19.73 -16.54
C GLY A 32 -7.15 18.68 -16.28
N LYS A 33 -6.20 18.59 -17.21
CA LYS A 33 -5.27 17.44 -17.30
C LYS A 33 -4.37 17.25 -16.08
N THR A 34 -4.04 18.34 -15.38
CA THR A 34 -3.12 18.33 -14.24
C THR A 34 -3.82 18.00 -12.92
N ALA A 35 -5.14 18.15 -12.85
CA ALA A 35 -5.90 18.02 -11.61
C ALA A 35 -5.80 16.63 -10.94
N PRO A 36 -5.89 15.50 -11.68
CA PRO A 36 -5.76 14.18 -11.07
C PRO A 36 -4.40 13.99 -10.39
N PHE A 37 -3.33 14.49 -11.01
CA PHE A 37 -1.97 14.34 -10.48
C PHE A 37 -1.74 15.17 -9.23
N LEU A 38 -2.20 16.43 -9.21
CA LEU A 38 -2.09 17.30 -8.02
C LEU A 38 -2.84 16.72 -6.83
N MET A 39 -4.04 16.18 -7.06
CA MET A 39 -4.82 15.46 -6.04
C MET A 39 -4.06 14.25 -5.50
N LEU A 40 -3.51 13.40 -6.38
CA LEU A 40 -2.72 12.23 -5.97
C LEU A 40 -1.48 12.63 -5.18
N SER A 41 -0.76 13.67 -5.60
CA SER A 41 0.41 14.19 -4.88
C SER A 41 0.04 14.72 -3.50
N ALA A 42 -1.07 15.47 -3.38
CA ALA A 42 -1.55 15.97 -2.09
C ALA A 42 -1.96 14.83 -1.15
N LEU A 43 -2.66 13.81 -1.66
CA LEU A 43 -3.03 12.62 -0.89
C LEU A 43 -1.80 11.83 -0.44
N ALA A 44 -0.82 11.61 -1.32
CA ALA A 44 0.39 10.88 -0.99
C ALA A 44 1.26 11.63 0.05
N LEU A 45 1.36 12.96 -0.05
CA LEU A 45 2.05 13.77 0.95
C LEU A 45 1.34 13.71 2.31
N GLY A 46 0.01 13.79 2.31
CA GLY A 46 -0.80 13.65 3.51
C GLY A 46 -0.61 12.29 4.19
N ASP A 47 -0.73 11.21 3.42
CA ASP A 47 -0.51 9.84 3.90
C ASP A 47 0.91 9.64 4.44
N GLY A 48 1.93 10.13 3.72
CA GLY A 48 3.32 10.08 4.17
C GLY A 48 3.54 10.81 5.50
N LEU A 49 2.93 12.00 5.67
CA LEU A 49 3.01 12.74 6.93
C LEU A 49 2.30 11.99 8.07
N LEU A 50 1.12 11.44 7.81
CA LEU A 50 0.38 10.60 8.76
C LEU A 50 1.20 9.37 9.17
N GLN A 51 1.84 8.68 8.22
CA GLN A 51 2.75 7.58 8.51
C GLN A 51 3.91 8.05 9.40
N LEU A 52 4.55 9.18 9.11
CA LEU A 52 5.64 9.70 9.94
C LEU A 52 5.20 10.07 11.36
N MET A 53 3.97 10.56 11.55
CA MET A 53 3.46 10.90 12.89
C MET A 53 2.99 9.67 13.68
N ILE A 54 2.44 8.66 13.01
CA ILE A 54 1.82 7.49 13.66
C ILE A 54 2.81 6.32 13.83
N LEU A 55 3.63 6.02 12.82
CA LEU A 55 4.66 4.99 12.94
C LEU A 55 5.76 5.55 13.85
N GLN A 56 5.68 5.19 15.14
CA GLN A 56 6.89 5.17 15.96
C GLN A 56 7.80 4.09 15.35
N PRO A 57 8.99 4.42 14.82
CA PRO A 57 9.90 3.43 14.26
C PRO A 57 10.52 2.64 15.42
N GLY A 58 9.76 1.72 15.98
CA GLY A 58 10.24 0.68 16.86
C GLY A 58 10.99 -0.33 16.02
N VAL A 59 12.29 -0.10 15.81
CA VAL A 59 13.18 -1.11 15.23
C VAL A 59 13.30 -2.23 16.25
N VAL A 60 12.37 -3.18 16.22
CA VAL A 60 12.51 -4.45 16.94
C VAL A 60 13.61 -5.21 16.22
N ARG A 61 14.85 -5.06 16.71
CA ARG A 61 15.96 -5.88 16.25
C ARG A 61 15.63 -7.32 16.61
N GLN A 62 15.31 -8.12 15.60
CA GLN A 62 15.26 -9.56 15.76
C GLN A 62 16.70 -10.03 15.96
N GLU A 63 16.95 -10.76 17.06
CA GLU A 63 18.28 -11.30 17.38
C GLU A 63 18.76 -12.35 16.37
N THR A 64 17.85 -12.86 15.54
CA THR A 64 18.12 -13.87 14.52
C THR A 64 18.50 -13.22 13.19
N GLU A 65 19.58 -13.69 12.58
CA GLU A 65 19.98 -13.28 11.23
C GLU A 65 18.84 -13.60 10.23
N PRO A 66 18.34 -12.62 9.47
CA PRO A 66 17.21 -12.86 8.57
C PRO A 66 17.61 -13.84 7.45
N PRO A 67 16.73 -14.79 7.08
CA PRO A 67 17.00 -15.70 5.99
C PRO A 67 17.25 -14.92 4.70
N SER A 68 18.20 -15.40 3.88
CA SER A 68 18.49 -14.77 2.60
C SER A 68 17.28 -14.83 1.66
N LEU A 69 17.11 -13.83 0.79
CA LEU A 69 16.01 -13.79 -0.18
C LEU A 69 15.91 -15.09 -1.01
N ARG A 70 17.06 -15.69 -1.34
CA ARG A 70 17.11 -16.97 -2.05
C ARG A 70 16.49 -18.11 -1.23
N GLN A 71 16.75 -18.18 0.07
CA GLN A 71 16.15 -19.19 0.95
C GLN A 71 14.64 -19.01 1.08
N LEU A 72 14.17 -17.77 1.16
CA LEU A 72 12.74 -17.47 1.28
C LEU A 72 11.96 -17.83 0.01
N VAL A 73 12.50 -17.49 -1.17
CA VAL A 73 11.84 -17.81 -2.46
C VAL A 73 11.89 -19.30 -2.79
N THR A 74 12.90 -20.02 -2.30
CA THR A 74 13.03 -21.48 -2.52
C THR A 74 12.31 -22.30 -1.45
N ASP A 75 11.68 -21.66 -0.46
CA ASP A 75 10.99 -22.36 0.61
C ASP A 75 9.72 -23.06 0.05
N PRO A 76 9.65 -24.40 0.11
CA PRO A 76 8.53 -25.17 -0.44
C PRO A 76 7.20 -24.85 0.25
N TYR A 77 7.18 -24.40 1.50
CA TYR A 77 5.95 -23.99 2.16
C TYR A 77 5.42 -22.65 1.63
N ILE A 78 6.32 -21.72 1.32
CA ILE A 78 5.94 -20.43 0.69
C ILE A 78 5.44 -20.70 -0.73
N LEU A 79 6.10 -21.59 -1.47
CA LEU A 79 5.78 -21.93 -2.86
C LEU A 79 4.41 -22.64 -3.00
N VAL A 80 3.96 -23.35 -1.97
CA VAL A 80 2.65 -24.03 -1.95
C VAL A 80 1.53 -23.10 -1.45
N ALA A 81 1.85 -22.10 -0.63
CA ALA A 81 0.88 -21.18 -0.04
C ALA A 81 0.67 -19.88 -0.85
N ALA A 82 1.64 -19.49 -1.68
CA ALA A 82 1.56 -18.37 -2.61
C ALA A 82 0.78 -18.74 -3.88
#